data_AF-A0AAD6BFD1-F1
#
_entry.id   AF-A0AAD6BFD1-F1
#
_cell.length_a   1.000
_cell.length_b   1.000
_cell.length_c   1.000
_cell.angle_alpha   90.00
_cell.angle_beta   90.00
_cell.angle_gamma   90.00
#
_symmetry.space_group_name_H-M   'P 1'
#
loop_
_entity.id
_entity.type
_entity.pdbx_description
1 polymer ?
#
loop_
_entity_poly.entity_id
_entity_poly.type
_entity_poly.pdbx_seq_one_letter_code
_entity_poly.pdbx_strand_id
1 'polypeptide(L)' 'MADIAHEYGICVDEESPDCQTAKKNADAITAEIHDILQYKEAQLPLQGQLWKDLTRLEKEELRLRKVG' A
#
# COMPACT_ATOMS: atom_id res chain seq x y z
N MET A 1 -6.78 -14.81 12.24
CA MET A 1 -6.98 -13.64 13.13
C MET A 1 -8.48 -13.42 13.33
N ALA A 2 -9.26 -13.39 12.25
CA ALA A 2 -10.72 -13.40 12.31
C ALA A 2 -11.29 -14.54 13.20
N ASP A 3 -10.79 -15.77 13.05
CA ASP A 3 -11.28 -16.92 13.82
C ASP A 3 -11.18 -16.71 15.35
N ILE A 4 -10.05 -16.17 15.81
CA ILE A 4 -9.81 -15.88 17.23
C ILE A 4 -10.72 -14.74 17.69
N ALA A 5 -10.87 -13.68 16.88
CA ALA A 5 -11.74 -12.54 17.21
C ALA A 5 -13.22 -12.95 17.31
N HIS A 6 -13.66 -13.85 16.43
CA HIS A 6 -15.00 -14.42 16.43
C HIS A 6 -15.28 -15.22 17.71
N GLU A 7 -14.31 -15.97 18.24
CA GLU A 7 -14.44 -16.66 19.54
C GLU A 7 -14.71 -15.69 20.71
N TYR A 8 -14.24 -14.44 20.60
CA TYR A 8 -14.50 -13.38 21.57
C TYR A 8 -15.70 -12.49 21.21
N GLY A 9 -16.48 -12.83 20.18
CA GLY A 9 -17.66 -12.08 19.74
C GLY A 9 -17.34 -10.74 19.07
N ILE A 10 -16.12 -10.57 18.56
CA ILE A 10 -15.66 -9.37 17.86
C ILE A 10 -15.88 -9.57 16.36
N CYS A 11 -16.70 -8.72 15.75
CA CYS A 11 -16.88 -8.72 14.30
C CYS A 11 -15.62 -8.22 13.59
N VAL A 12 -15.21 -8.92 12.53
CA VAL A 12 -14.05 -8.56 11.71
C VAL A 12 -14.50 -8.34 10.28
N ASP A 13 -14.19 -7.18 9.71
CA ASP A 13 -14.59 -6.81 8.35
C ASP A 13 -14.08 -7.79 7.29
N GLU A 14 -12.93 -8.44 7.56
CA GLU A 14 -12.36 -9.48 6.71
C GLU A 14 -13.34 -10.64 6.46
N GLU A 15 -14.27 -10.94 7.38
CA GLU A 15 -15.27 -12.00 7.21
C GLU A 15 -16.42 -11.59 6.28
N SER A 16 -16.55 -10.30 5.96
CA SER A 16 -17.57 -9.84 5.03
C SER A 16 -17.36 -10.44 3.62
N PRO A 17 -18.44 -10.75 2.89
CA PRO A 17 -18.34 -11.34 1.56
C PRO A 17 -17.61 -10.41 0.57
N ASP A 18 -17.76 -9.10 0.76
CA ASP A 18 -17.11 -8.09 -0.07
C ASP A 18 -15.58 -8.12 0.14
N CYS A 19 -15.12 -8.15 1.40
CA CYS A 19 -13.70 -8.26 1.72
C CYS A 19 -13.09 -9.59 1.25
N GLN A 20 -13.81 -10.70 1.42
CA GLN A 20 -13.36 -12.01 0.92
C GLN A 20 -13.26 -12.04 -0.62
N THR A 21 -14.19 -11.40 -1.31
CA THR A 21 -14.16 -11.28 -2.77
C THR A 21 -13.00 -10.40 -3.24
N ALA A 22 -12.82 -9.24 -2.61
CA ALA A 22 -11.70 -8.34 -2.88
C ALA A 22 -10.35 -9.04 -2.65
N LYS A 23 -10.24 -9.82 -1.56
CA LYS A 23 -9.05 -10.62 -1.26
C LYS A 23 -8.74 -11.62 -2.35
N LYS A 24 -9.72 -12.43 -2.79
CA LYS A 24 -9.52 -13.40 -3.89
C LYS A 24 -9.06 -12.72 -5.17
N ASN A 25 -9.62 -11.56 -5.50
CA ASN A 25 -9.20 -10.80 -6.67
C ASN A 25 -7.77 -10.27 -6.53
N ALA A 26 -7.40 -9.74 -5.35
CA ALA A 26 -6.05 -9.29 -5.07
C ALA A 26 -5.03 -10.45 -5.14
N ASP A 27 -5.37 -11.61 -4.59
CA ASP A 27 -4.55 -12.81 -4.63
C ASP A 27 -4.35 -13.27 -6.09
N ALA A 28 -5.40 -13.26 -6.91
CA ALA A 28 -5.30 -13.60 -8.34
C ALA A 28 -4.39 -12.65 -9.12
N ILE A 29 -4.48 -11.34 -8.86
CA ILE A 29 -3.63 -10.33 -9.51
C ILE A 29 -2.17 -10.48 -9.05
N THR A 30 -1.96 -10.70 -7.76
CA THR A 30 -0.61 -10.80 -7.19
C THR A 30 0.05 -12.16 -7.44
N ALA A 31 -0.71 -13.20 -7.80
CA ALA A 31 -0.16 -14.52 -8.17
C ALA A 31 0.81 -14.45 -9.36
N GLU A 32 0.67 -13.47 -10.24
CA GLU A 32 1.59 -13.26 -11.38
C GLU A 32 2.90 -12.57 -10.95
N ILE A 33 2.94 -11.97 -9.76
CA ILE A 33 4.11 -11.26 -9.21
C ILE A 33 4.98 -12.26 -8.45
N HIS A 34 5.95 -12.83 -9.16
CA HIS A 34 6.85 -13.84 -8.60
C HIS A 34 7.99 -13.24 -7.75
N ASP A 35 8.54 -12.10 -8.19
CA ASP A 35 9.57 -11.36 -7.47
C ASP A 35 9.08 -9.93 -7.20
N ILE A 36 8.79 -9.66 -5.93
CA ILE A 36 8.27 -8.38 -5.47
C ILE A 36 9.29 -7.26 -5.64
N LEU A 37 10.58 -7.53 -5.47
CA LEU A 37 11.62 -6.50 -5.57
C LEU A 37 11.78 -6.07 -7.02
N GLN A 38 11.92 -7.03 -7.93
CA GLN A 38 12.02 -6.74 -9.37
C GLN A 38 10.76 -6.06 -9.90
N TYR A 39 9.58 -6.53 -9.48
CA TYR A 39 8.31 -5.93 -9.88
C TYR A 39 8.21 -4.47 -9.41
N LYS A 40 8.61 -4.16 -8.16
CA LYS A 40 8.59 -2.79 -7.64
C LYS A 40 9.57 -1.89 -8.39
N GLU A 41 10.77 -2.35 -8.69
CA GLU A 41 11.74 -1.57 -9.47
C GLU A 41 11.22 -1.26 -10.87
N ALA A 42 10.59 -2.24 -11.53
CA ALA A 42 10.05 -2.07 -12.88
C ALA A 42 8.78 -1.20 -12.92
N GLN A 43 7.84 -1.42 -11.99
CA GLN A 43 6.51 -0.78 -12.02
C GLN A 43 6.44 0.52 -11.21
N LEU A 44 7.32 0.69 -10.22
CA LEU A 44 7.36 1.86 -9.35
C LEU A 44 8.73 2.56 -9.43
N PRO A 45 9.15 3.03 -10.63
CA PRO A 45 10.50 3.56 -10.85
C PRO A 45 10.81 4.83 -10.06
N LEU A 46 9.76 5.55 -9.63
CA LEU A 46 9.91 6.74 -8.79
C LEU A 46 10.06 6.38 -7.31
N GLN A 47 9.69 5.17 -6.89
CA GLN A 47 9.80 4.75 -5.49
C GLN A 47 11.26 4.60 -5.09
N GLY A 48 11.60 5.03 -3.86
CA GLY A 48 12.97 4.99 -3.35
C GLY A 48 13.61 6.38 -3.32
N GLN A 49 14.84 6.49 -3.84
CA GLN A 49 15.63 7.71 -3.70
C GLN A 49 15.02 8.90 -4.48
N LEU A 50 14.52 8.65 -5.68
CA LEU A 50 13.85 9.65 -6.51
C LEU A 50 12.66 10.31 -5.79
N TRP A 51 11.78 9.51 -5.19
CA TRP A 51 10.67 10.02 -4.39
C TRP A 51 11.16 10.84 -3.18
N LYS A 52 12.19 10.38 -2.46
CA LYS A 52 12.75 11.12 -1.31
C LYS A 52 13.30 12.49 -1.73
N ASP A 53 14.01 12.55 -2.86
CA ASP A 53 14.59 13.79 -3.36
C ASP A 53 13.50 14.74 -3.86
N LEU A 54 12.50 14.24 -4.58
CA LEU A 54 11.36 15.04 -5.06
C LEU A 54 10.58 15.65 -3.88
N THR A 55 10.19 14.83 -2.91
CA THR A 55 9.44 15.31 -1.73
C THR A 55 10.23 16.28 -0.88
N ARG A 56 11.56 16.11 -0.77
CA ARG A 56 12.42 17.08 -0.12
C ARG A 56 12.41 18.42 -0.85
N LEU A 57 12.51 18.43 -2.17
CA LEU A 57 12.46 19.65 -2.97
C LEU A 57 11.12 20.36 -2.84
N GLU A 58 10.00 19.64 -2.97
CA GLU A 58 8.65 20.19 -2.80
C GLU A 58 8.47 20.83 -1.42
N LYS A 59 9.01 20.19 -0.37
CA LYS A 59 8.96 20.72 1.00
C LYS A 59 9.72 22.03 1.14
N GLU A 60 10.91 22.14 0.52
CA GLU A 60 11.68 23.39 0.53
C GLU A 60 10.98 24.49 -0.28
N GLU A 61 10.40 24.16 -1.43
CA GLU A 61 9.62 25.13 -2.22
C GLU A 61 8.43 25.69 -1.42
N LEU A 62 7.69 24.82 -0.73
CA LEU A 62 6.59 25.24 0.14
C LEU A 62 7.06 26.12 1.31
N ARG A 63 8.25 25.85 1.86
CA ARG A 63 8.84 26.69 2.92
C ARG A 63 9.17 28.08 2.39
N LEU A 64 9.77 28.17 1.21
CA LEU A 64 10.12 29.44 0.58
C LEU A 64 8.89 30.30 0.30
N ARG A 65 7.76 29.70 -0.11
CA ARG A 65 6.49 30.42 -0.29
C ARG A 65 5.93 31.04 0.99
N LYS A 66 6.33 30.56 2.17
CA LYS A 66 5.87 31.06 3.48
C LYS A 66 6.75 32.17 4.06
N VAL A 67 7.85 32.55 3.39
CA VAL A 67 8.77 33.62 3.83
C VAL A 67 8.34 34.98 3.26
N GLY A 68 7.03 35.21 3.16
CA GLY A 68 6.45 36.54 2.89
C GLY A 68 6.37 37.38 4.15
#